data_AF-A0A068VLH1-F1
#
_entry.id   AF-A0A068VLH1-F1
#
_cell.length_a   1.000
_cell.length_b   1.000
_cell.length_c   1.000
_cell.angle_alpha   90.00
_cell.angle_beta   90.00
_cell.angle_gamma   90.00
#
_symmetry.space_group_name_H-M   'P 1'
#
loop_
_entity.id
_entity.type
_entity.pdbx_description
1 polymer ?
#
loop_
_entity_poly.entity_id
_entity_poly.type
_entity_poly.pdbx_seq_one_letter_code
_entity_poly.pdbx_strand_id
1 'polypeptide(L)'
;MEFTDYSFTNEKNGKYLCFPDYKEVLKFLNDFARDFGLDDLIQFNTEVISVKQKNGKWVVESKINGDDQFKKEEHFEMIVVCNGHNTQPKLANVPVLPGMKKWPGKQIHSHNYRVPEPYKDQVVVVIGHGPSGFDIAFDIAKVAKEVHVSSRFPQVKVRKLEIYQNVWQHSKIEYCHENGEVAFEDGALIAADVIIHCTGYKCDFPFLETNGIVMVDENRVGPLCKHVFPPQLAPTLSFVGIPSQVLCF
;
A
#
# COMPACT_ATOMS: atom_id res chain seq x y z
N MET A 1 14.73 3.06 11.09
CA MET A 1 13.34 3.38 11.45
C MET A 1 13.29 4.32 12.64
N GLU A 2 14.36 4.44 13.45
CA GLU A 2 14.49 5.63 14.30
C GLU A 2 14.75 6.87 13.44
N PHE A 3 14.32 8.02 13.94
CA PHE A 3 14.73 9.30 13.36
C PHE A 3 16.17 9.60 13.80
N THR A 4 16.87 10.42 13.01
CA THR A 4 18.27 10.77 13.30
C THR A 4 18.48 11.49 14.63
N ASP A 5 17.43 12.14 15.14
CA ASP A 5 17.39 12.94 16.37
C ASP A 5 16.36 12.43 17.40
N TYR A 6 15.73 11.28 17.14
CA TYR A 6 14.76 10.68 18.07
C TYR A 6 14.84 9.15 18.04
N SER A 7 15.44 8.60 19.09
CA SER A 7 15.80 7.18 19.18
C SER A 7 14.60 6.27 19.38
N PHE A 8 14.58 5.16 18.65
CA PHE A 8 13.55 4.13 18.82
C PHE A 8 13.99 3.12 19.89
N THR A 9 13.74 3.46 21.16
CA THR A 9 14.06 2.59 22.30
C THR A 9 13.03 1.48 22.47
N ASN A 10 13.13 0.42 21.66
CA ASN A 10 12.30 -0.78 21.80
C ASN A 10 13.06 -1.90 22.51
N GLU A 11 13.31 -1.72 23.81
CA GLU A 11 13.94 -2.73 24.65
C GLU A 11 12.92 -3.59 25.38
N LYS A 12 13.03 -4.91 25.24
CA LYS A 12 12.28 -5.88 26.04
C LYS A 12 13.25 -6.84 26.70
N ASN A 13 13.24 -6.89 28.03
CA ASN A 13 14.20 -7.68 28.84
C ASN A 13 15.68 -7.38 28.51
N GLY A 14 16.01 -6.11 28.24
CA GLY A 14 17.39 -5.68 27.93
C GLY A 14 17.90 -6.11 26.55
N LYS A 15 17.00 -6.48 25.63
CA LYS A 15 17.32 -6.73 24.21
C LYS A 15 16.54 -5.80 23.30
N TYR A 16 17.24 -5.17 22.37
CA TYR A 16 16.62 -4.47 21.25
C TYR A 16 15.93 -5.45 20.32
N LEU A 17 14.66 -5.18 20.00
CA LEU A 17 13.92 -5.93 18.99
C LEU A 17 14.17 -5.32 17.61
N CYS A 18 14.89 -6.05 16.74
CA CYS A 18 15.20 -5.59 15.38
C CYS A 18 13.96 -5.53 14.46
N PHE A 19 12.91 -6.28 14.78
CA PHE A 19 11.66 -6.36 14.02
C PHE A 19 10.48 -6.11 14.97
N PRO A 20 10.19 -4.84 15.30
CA PRO A 20 9.08 -4.47 16.18
C PRO A 20 7.72 -4.81 15.56
N ASP A 21 6.72 -5.00 16.43
CA ASP A 21 5.31 -5.06 16.00
C ASP A 21 4.86 -3.66 15.52
N TYR A 22 3.89 -3.58 14.59
CA TYR A 22 3.30 -2.33 14.15
C TYR A 22 2.79 -1.46 15.31
N LYS A 23 2.37 -2.08 16.42
CA LYS A 23 1.94 -1.37 17.64
C LYS A 23 3.08 -0.59 18.29
N GLU A 24 4.30 -1.15 18.29
CA GLU A 24 5.49 -0.51 18.86
C GLU A 24 5.93 0.66 17.98
N VAL A 25 5.86 0.50 16.65
CA VAL A 25 6.12 1.58 15.69
C VAL A 25 5.09 2.70 15.83
N LEU A 26 3.80 2.37 15.96
CA LEU A 26 2.74 3.36 16.19
C LEU A 26 2.96 4.12 17.49
N LYS A 27 3.33 3.43 18.57
CA LYS A 27 3.67 4.07 19.85
C LYS A 27 4.84 5.04 19.66
N PHE A 28 5.92 4.62 19.01
CA PHE A 28 7.09 5.46 18.73
C PHE A 28 6.72 6.74 17.97
N LEU A 29 5.88 6.65 16.93
CA LEU A 29 5.43 7.82 16.17
C LEU A 29 4.52 8.76 16.99
N ASN A 30 3.65 8.20 17.83
CA ASN A 30 2.82 9.00 18.75
C ASN A 30 3.65 9.67 19.85
N ASP A 31 4.71 9.01 20.34
CA ASP A 31 5.64 9.59 21.31
C ASP A 31 6.40 10.76 20.66
N PHE A 32 6.91 10.56 19.44
CA PHE A 32 7.54 11.64 18.66
C PHE A 32 6.60 12.84 18.47
N ALA A 33 5.35 12.61 18.02
CA ALA A 33 4.39 13.69 17.82
C ALA A 33 4.10 14.47 19.12
N ARG A 34 4.01 13.79 20.26
CA ARG A 34 3.80 14.41 21.57
C ARG A 34 5.01 15.18 22.06
N ASP A 35 6.20 14.59 22.00
CA ASP A 35 7.43 15.18 22.54
C ASP A 35 7.83 16.46 21.79
N PHE A 36 7.50 16.53 20.49
CA PHE A 36 7.69 17.73 19.66
C PHE A 36 6.46 18.66 19.60
N GLY A 37 5.39 18.37 20.35
CA GLY A 37 4.20 19.22 20.43
C GLY A 37 3.41 19.35 19.12
N LEU A 38 3.46 18.33 18.26
CA LEU A 38 2.80 18.34 16.94
C LEU A 38 1.29 18.08 17.05
N ASP A 39 0.83 17.38 18.08
CA ASP A 39 -0.59 17.03 18.25
C ASP A 39 -1.51 18.26 18.29
N ASP A 40 -1.07 19.34 18.94
CA ASP A 40 -1.82 20.59 19.04
C ASP A 40 -1.95 21.34 17.70
N LEU A 41 -1.12 20.96 16.71
CA LEU A 41 -1.13 21.52 15.36
C LEU A 41 -1.97 20.71 14.37
N ILE A 42 -2.41 19.51 14.76
CA ILE A 42 -3.11 18.57 13.87
C ILE A 42 -4.63 18.65 14.10
N GLN A 43 -5.38 18.87 13.02
CA GLN A 43 -6.84 18.77 13.04
C GLN A 43 -7.26 17.36 12.59
N PHE A 44 -7.48 16.45 13.55
CA PHE A 44 -7.97 15.09 13.28
C PHE A 44 -9.42 15.09 12.80
N ASN A 45 -9.83 14.00 12.14
CA ASN A 45 -11.18 13.82 11.54
C ASN A 45 -11.53 14.90 10.50
N THR A 46 -10.53 15.53 9.90
CA THR A 46 -10.69 16.55 8.85
C THR A 46 -10.11 16.01 7.55
N GLU A 47 -10.98 15.75 6.57
CA GLU A 47 -10.58 15.27 5.24
C GLU A 47 -10.39 16.47 4.30
N VAL A 48 -9.23 16.55 3.65
CA VAL A 48 -8.97 17.53 2.59
C VAL A 48 -9.60 17.03 1.28
N ILE A 49 -10.52 17.82 0.73
CA ILE A 49 -11.32 17.44 -0.45
C ILE A 49 -10.92 18.19 -1.72
N SER A 50 -10.36 19.40 -1.61
CA SER A 50 -9.85 20.17 -2.75
C SER A 50 -8.72 21.08 -2.31
N VAL A 51 -7.68 21.17 -3.15
CA VAL A 51 -6.54 22.06 -3.02
C VAL A 51 -6.29 22.66 -4.39
N LYS A 52 -6.51 23.98 -4.51
CA LYS A 52 -6.37 24.71 -5.78
C LYS A 52 -5.76 26.08 -5.57
N GLN A 53 -5.12 26.62 -6.61
CA GLN A 53 -4.56 27.96 -6.53
C GLN A 53 -5.60 29.02 -6.93
N LYS A 54 -5.80 30.04 -6.09
CA LYS A 54 -6.68 31.19 -6.34
C LYS A 54 -6.00 32.47 -5.89
N ASN A 55 -5.93 33.47 -6.78
CA ASN A 55 -5.32 34.78 -6.51
C ASN A 55 -3.89 34.69 -5.91
N GLY A 56 -3.08 33.75 -6.40
CA GLY A 56 -1.69 33.57 -5.95
C GLY A 56 -1.52 32.82 -4.61
N LYS A 57 -2.61 32.39 -3.95
CA LYS A 57 -2.59 31.57 -2.74
C LYS A 57 -3.19 30.19 -2.98
N TRP A 58 -2.86 29.24 -2.13
CA TRP A 58 -3.52 27.94 -2.10
C TRP A 58 -4.79 28.03 -1.26
N VAL A 59 -5.88 27.53 -1.82
CA VAL A 59 -7.17 27.39 -1.14
C VAL A 59 -7.36 25.91 -0.86
N VAL A 60 -7.51 25.57 0.41
CA VAL A 60 -7.74 24.22 0.90
C VAL A 60 -9.18 24.14 1.39
N GLU A 61 -9.97 23.29 0.75
CA GLU A 61 -11.30 22.92 1.21
C GLU A 61 -11.21 21.60 1.97
N SER A 62 -11.77 21.57 3.16
CA SER A 62 -11.83 20.38 4.01
C SER A 62 -13.23 20.16 4.57
N LYS A 63 -13.53 18.93 4.95
CA LYS A 63 -14.78 18.54 5.61
C LYS A 63 -14.51 17.70 6.85
N ILE A 64 -15.44 17.70 7.79
CA ILE A 64 -15.38 16.78 8.93
C ILE A 64 -15.81 15.40 8.45
N ASN A 65 -15.05 14.37 8.79
CA ASN A 65 -15.37 13.00 8.38
C ASN A 65 -16.71 12.56 8.97
N GLY A 66 -17.67 12.21 8.11
CA GLY A 66 -19.04 11.87 8.50
C GLY A 66 -20.04 13.04 8.48
N ASP A 67 -19.60 14.27 8.17
CA ASP A 67 -20.48 15.43 7.96
C ASP A 67 -20.14 16.13 6.64
N ASP A 68 -20.89 15.81 5.60
CA ASP A 68 -20.72 16.40 4.26
C ASP A 68 -21.28 17.83 4.14
N GLN A 69 -22.03 18.32 5.15
CA GLN A 69 -22.61 19.67 5.12
C GLN A 69 -21.60 20.72 5.59
N PHE A 70 -20.73 20.36 6.53
CA PHE A 70 -19.70 21.27 7.02
C PHE A 70 -18.46 21.26 6.14
N LYS A 71 -18.26 22.34 5.37
CA LYS A 71 -17.03 22.60 4.62
C LYS A 71 -16.31 23.82 5.18
N LYS A 72 -15.02 23.66 5.39
CA LYS A 72 -14.11 24.73 5.84
C LYS A 72 -13.17 25.08 4.69
N GLU A 73 -13.07 26.37 4.38
CA GLU A 73 -12.11 26.92 3.42
C GLU A 73 -11.01 27.64 4.18
N GLU A 74 -9.75 27.31 3.89
CA GLU A 74 -8.57 27.95 4.46
C GLU A 74 -7.56 28.33 3.37
N HIS A 75 -6.79 29.39 3.63
CA HIS A 75 -5.83 29.93 2.67
C HIS A 75 -4.40 29.78 3.18
N PHE A 76 -3.53 29.24 2.34
CA PHE A 76 -2.13 29.00 2.67
C PHE A 76 -1.20 29.56 1.59
N GLU A 77 0.01 29.95 2.00
CA GLU A 77 1.06 30.36 1.06
C GLU A 77 1.80 29.14 0.48
N MET A 78 1.90 28.06 1.27
CA MET A 78 2.59 26.83 0.91
C MET A 78 1.77 25.62 1.31
N ILE A 79 1.86 24.57 0.49
CA ILE A 79 1.26 23.26 0.74
C ILE A 79 2.35 22.19 0.68
N VAL A 80 2.34 21.31 1.67
CA VAL A 80 3.17 20.10 1.71
C VAL A 80 2.23 18.90 1.70
N VAL A 81 2.34 18.07 0.66
CA VAL A 81 1.49 16.89 0.48
C VAL A 81 2.16 15.66 1.10
N CYS A 82 1.51 15.09 2.12
CA CYS A 82 2.00 13.96 2.92
C CYS A 82 0.96 12.82 3.04
N ASN A 83 0.03 12.66 2.09
CA ASN A 83 -1.10 11.71 2.19
C ASN A 83 -0.72 10.23 1.96
N GLY A 84 0.56 9.96 1.66
CA GLY A 84 1.06 8.62 1.37
C GLY A 84 0.56 8.03 0.05
N HIS A 85 0.97 6.80 -0.25
CA HIS A 85 0.66 6.13 -1.52
C HIS A 85 0.40 4.61 -1.37
N ASN A 86 0.08 4.14 -0.16
CA ASN A 86 -0.16 2.71 0.15
C ASN A 86 -1.62 2.41 0.53
N THR A 87 -2.57 3.18 -0.04
CA THR A 87 -4.00 3.05 0.25
C THR A 87 -4.81 2.62 -0.98
N GLN A 88 -4.64 3.29 -2.13
CA GLN A 88 -5.42 2.99 -3.34
C GLN A 88 -4.95 1.69 -4.01
N PRO A 89 -5.75 0.59 -4.02
CA PRO A 89 -5.29 -0.69 -4.53
C PRO A 89 -4.97 -0.69 -6.03
N LYS A 90 -3.84 -1.30 -6.40
CA LYS A 90 -3.56 -1.61 -7.81
C LYS A 90 -3.98 -3.04 -8.08
N LEU A 91 -5.18 -3.24 -8.63
CA LEU A 91 -5.67 -4.57 -8.99
C LEU A 91 -4.96 -5.11 -10.25
N ALA A 92 -4.70 -6.42 -10.27
CA ALA A 92 -4.42 -7.11 -11.52
C ALA A 92 -5.71 -7.11 -12.35
N ASN A 93 -5.66 -6.51 -13.54
CA ASN A 93 -6.83 -6.31 -14.40
C ASN A 93 -6.87 -7.33 -15.55
N VAL A 94 -8.04 -7.45 -16.17
CA VAL A 94 -8.37 -8.44 -17.21
C VAL A 94 -7.37 -8.53 -18.39
N PRO A 95 -6.76 -7.43 -18.89
CA PRO A 95 -5.74 -7.55 -19.95
C PRO A 95 -4.51 -8.34 -19.49
N VAL A 96 -4.28 -8.42 -18.18
CA VAL A 96 -3.12 -9.07 -17.56
C VAL A 96 -3.47 -10.49 -17.09
N LEU A 97 -4.73 -10.75 -16.70
CA LEU A 97 -5.20 -12.04 -16.18
C LEU A 97 -6.58 -12.44 -16.77
N PRO A 98 -6.58 -13.20 -17.87
CA PRO A 98 -7.80 -13.70 -18.51
C PRO A 98 -8.63 -14.63 -17.60
N GLY A 99 -9.95 -14.62 -17.78
CA GLY A 99 -10.89 -15.49 -17.04
C GLY A 99 -11.22 -15.06 -15.60
N MET A 100 -10.41 -14.17 -15.01
CA MET A 100 -10.52 -13.72 -13.62
C MET A 100 -11.89 -13.14 -13.23
N LYS A 101 -12.60 -12.45 -14.14
CA LYS A 101 -13.95 -11.92 -13.88
C LYS A 101 -15.01 -13.01 -13.68
N LYS A 102 -14.79 -14.19 -14.27
CA LYS A 102 -15.73 -15.31 -14.25
C LYS A 102 -15.30 -16.42 -13.31
N TRP A 103 -14.10 -16.34 -12.75
CA TRP A 103 -13.61 -17.29 -11.76
C TRP A 103 -14.48 -17.19 -10.48
N PRO A 104 -15.01 -18.33 -9.97
CA PRO A 104 -16.10 -18.33 -9.00
C PRO A 104 -15.66 -18.08 -7.54
N GLY A 105 -14.36 -18.18 -7.24
CA GLY A 105 -13.85 -18.05 -5.88
C GLY A 105 -13.77 -16.61 -5.37
N LYS A 106 -13.31 -16.45 -4.13
CA LYS A 106 -13.23 -15.13 -3.47
C LYS A 106 -12.00 -14.36 -3.92
N GLN A 107 -12.17 -13.10 -4.28
CA GLN A 107 -11.06 -12.22 -4.68
C GLN A 107 -10.95 -11.04 -3.72
N ILE A 108 -9.75 -10.76 -3.21
CA ILE A 108 -9.49 -9.57 -2.38
C ILE A 108 -8.14 -8.93 -2.74
N HIS A 109 -7.97 -7.64 -2.44
CA HIS A 109 -6.65 -7.03 -2.41
C HIS A 109 -6.03 -7.13 -1.01
N SER A 110 -4.70 -7.21 -0.94
CA SER A 110 -3.91 -7.17 0.31
C SER A 110 -4.27 -5.99 1.22
N HIS A 111 -4.74 -4.87 0.66
CA HIS A 111 -5.28 -3.73 1.41
C HIS A 111 -6.40 -4.12 2.39
N ASN A 112 -7.17 -5.16 2.07
CA ASN A 112 -8.28 -5.65 2.89
C ASN A 112 -7.92 -6.90 3.71
N TYR A 113 -6.69 -7.42 3.58
CA TYR A 113 -6.20 -8.48 4.45
C TYR A 113 -6.02 -7.96 5.88
N ARG A 114 -6.43 -8.75 6.88
CA ARG A 114 -6.33 -8.34 8.29
C ARG A 114 -5.72 -9.43 9.16
N VAL A 115 -6.19 -10.66 9.01
CA VAL A 115 -5.82 -11.79 9.86
C VAL A 115 -5.93 -13.11 9.06
N PRO A 116 -5.21 -14.18 9.43
CA PRO A 116 -5.13 -15.41 8.64
C PRO A 116 -6.30 -16.38 8.88
N GLU A 117 -6.99 -16.33 10.02
CA GLU A 117 -8.01 -17.33 10.42
C GLU A 117 -9.13 -17.57 9.39
N PRO A 118 -9.63 -16.55 8.64
CA PRO A 118 -10.63 -16.76 7.58
C PRO A 118 -10.18 -17.66 6.42
N TYR A 119 -8.87 -17.93 6.30
CA TYR A 119 -8.26 -18.76 5.26
C TYR A 119 -7.95 -20.17 5.74
N LYS A 120 -8.41 -20.55 6.94
CA LYS A 120 -8.17 -21.87 7.50
C LYS A 120 -8.67 -22.97 6.55
N ASP A 121 -7.83 -23.98 6.33
CA ASP A 121 -8.11 -25.16 5.48
C ASP A 121 -8.44 -24.84 4.00
N GLN A 122 -8.22 -23.59 3.54
CA GLN A 122 -8.43 -23.17 2.15
C GLN A 122 -7.16 -23.28 1.30
N VAL A 123 -7.35 -23.36 -0.02
CA VAL A 123 -6.28 -23.21 -1.02
C VAL A 123 -6.27 -21.76 -1.50
N VAL A 124 -5.16 -21.06 -1.21
CA VAL A 124 -5.05 -19.60 -1.45
C VAL A 124 -3.97 -19.31 -2.48
N VAL A 125 -4.32 -18.55 -3.52
CA VAL A 125 -3.39 -18.01 -4.50
C VAL A 125 -3.07 -16.56 -4.18
N VAL A 126 -1.78 -16.24 -4.00
CA VAL A 126 -1.28 -14.88 -3.74
C VAL A 126 -0.62 -14.35 -5.00
N ILE A 127 -1.14 -13.26 -5.56
CA ILE A 127 -0.60 -12.63 -6.78
C ILE A 127 0.34 -11.52 -6.40
N GLY A 128 1.65 -11.73 -6.61
CA GLY A 128 2.68 -10.74 -6.36
C GLY A 128 3.73 -11.25 -5.37
N HIS A 129 4.99 -10.99 -5.70
CA HIS A 129 6.18 -11.41 -4.95
C HIS A 129 6.91 -10.21 -4.33
N GLY A 130 6.15 -9.19 -3.93
CA GLY A 130 6.66 -8.05 -3.17
C GLY A 130 6.59 -8.29 -1.65
N PRO A 131 6.88 -7.27 -0.82
CA PRO A 131 6.82 -7.39 0.64
C PRO A 131 5.49 -7.95 1.15
N SER A 132 4.37 -7.33 0.76
CA SER A 132 3.03 -7.81 1.16
C SER A 132 2.73 -9.23 0.67
N GLY A 133 3.23 -9.62 -0.51
CA GLY A 133 3.03 -10.95 -1.07
C GLY A 133 3.63 -12.04 -0.19
N PHE A 134 4.89 -11.84 0.21
CA PHE A 134 5.59 -12.78 1.09
C PHE A 134 5.01 -12.81 2.50
N ASP A 135 4.86 -11.66 3.14
CA ASP A 135 4.44 -11.60 4.54
C ASP A 135 3.03 -12.18 4.72
N ILE A 136 2.10 -11.85 3.81
CA ILE A 136 0.74 -12.40 3.84
C ILE A 136 0.74 -13.90 3.51
N ALA A 137 1.51 -14.34 2.52
CA ALA A 137 1.59 -15.76 2.19
C ALA A 137 2.07 -16.60 3.38
N PHE A 138 3.09 -16.12 4.09
CA PHE A 138 3.62 -16.80 5.28
C PHE A 138 2.69 -16.71 6.49
N ASP A 139 1.96 -15.61 6.65
CA ASP A 139 0.99 -15.51 7.74
C ASP A 139 -0.20 -16.45 7.51
N ILE A 140 -0.71 -16.52 6.28
CA ILE A 140 -1.80 -17.44 5.89
C ILE A 140 -1.36 -18.90 5.93
N ALA A 141 -0.11 -19.21 5.56
CA ALA A 141 0.43 -20.57 5.57
C ALA A 141 0.33 -21.28 6.93
N LYS A 142 0.20 -20.51 8.03
CA LYS A 142 0.02 -21.06 9.38
C LYS A 142 -1.33 -21.78 9.57
N VAL A 143 -2.33 -21.48 8.75
CA VAL A 143 -3.71 -22.01 8.91
C VAL A 143 -4.30 -22.57 7.61
N ALA A 144 -3.84 -22.13 6.45
CA ALA A 144 -4.34 -22.57 5.15
C ALA A 144 -3.89 -23.99 4.80
N LYS A 145 -4.66 -24.66 3.94
CA LYS A 145 -4.31 -25.97 3.41
C LYS A 145 -3.09 -25.87 2.49
N GLU A 146 -3.15 -24.97 1.51
CA GLU A 146 -2.07 -24.72 0.54
C GLU A 146 -2.02 -23.23 0.17
N VAL A 147 -0.81 -22.70 -0.03
CA VAL A 147 -0.59 -21.33 -0.47
C VAL A 147 0.29 -21.31 -1.72
N HIS A 148 -0.20 -20.68 -2.78
CA HIS A 148 0.48 -20.60 -4.08
C HIS A 148 0.81 -19.16 -4.42
N VAL A 149 2.08 -18.80 -4.40
CA VAL A 149 2.56 -17.45 -4.67
C VAL A 149 2.90 -17.33 -6.16
N SER A 150 2.18 -16.49 -6.90
CA SER A 150 2.49 -16.17 -8.29
C SER A 150 3.42 -14.98 -8.40
N SER A 151 4.44 -15.09 -9.25
CA SER A 151 5.31 -13.98 -9.63
C SER A 151 5.38 -13.82 -11.15
N ARG A 152 5.29 -12.57 -11.61
CA ARG A 152 5.56 -12.19 -13.00
C ARG A 152 7.06 -11.99 -13.30
N PHE A 153 7.93 -12.24 -12.31
CA PHE A 153 9.36 -12.04 -12.49
C PHE A 153 9.93 -13.14 -13.42
N PRO A 154 10.62 -12.80 -14.53
CA PRO A 154 10.99 -13.78 -15.55
C PRO A 154 11.89 -14.92 -15.05
N GLN A 155 12.67 -14.70 -14.00
CA GLN A 155 13.60 -15.69 -13.44
C GLN A 155 13.10 -16.28 -12.12
N VAL A 156 11.78 -16.31 -11.90
CA VAL A 156 11.22 -16.94 -10.72
C VAL A 156 11.55 -18.44 -10.70
N LYS A 157 12.12 -18.92 -9.60
CA LYS A 157 12.38 -20.34 -9.40
C LYS A 157 11.10 -21.00 -8.91
N VAL A 158 10.44 -21.75 -9.80
CA VAL A 158 9.26 -22.56 -9.46
C VAL A 158 9.70 -23.67 -8.51
N ARG A 159 9.18 -23.65 -7.29
CA ARG A 159 9.54 -24.62 -6.25
C ARG A 159 8.59 -24.57 -5.08
N LYS A 160 8.56 -25.65 -4.31
CA LYS A 160 8.07 -25.64 -2.93
C LYS A 160 9.04 -24.84 -2.05
N LEU A 161 8.54 -23.93 -1.22
CA LEU A 161 9.38 -23.16 -0.31
C LEU A 161 9.65 -23.98 0.95
N GLU A 162 10.89 -24.43 1.16
CA GLU A 162 11.25 -25.33 2.27
C GLU A 162 10.96 -24.75 3.67
N ILE A 163 10.86 -23.42 3.79
CA ILE A 163 10.54 -22.72 5.04
C ILE A 163 9.13 -23.11 5.54
N TYR A 164 8.19 -23.45 4.64
CA TYR A 164 6.84 -23.89 4.99
C TYR A 164 6.42 -25.11 4.16
N GLN A 165 5.85 -26.12 4.82
CA GLN A 165 5.47 -27.37 4.15
C GLN A 165 4.30 -27.24 3.18
N ASN A 166 3.62 -26.10 3.15
CA ASN A 166 2.41 -25.86 2.36
C ASN A 166 2.47 -24.57 1.50
N VAL A 167 3.67 -24.10 1.13
CA VAL A 167 3.83 -22.93 0.27
C VAL A 167 4.59 -23.27 -1.01
N TRP A 168 4.04 -22.88 -2.15
CA TRP A 168 4.64 -23.05 -3.47
C TRP A 168 4.83 -21.72 -4.18
N GLN A 169 5.99 -21.56 -4.80
CA GLN A 169 6.29 -20.45 -5.69
C GLN A 169 6.03 -20.90 -7.13
N HIS A 170 5.21 -20.12 -7.84
CA HIS A 170 4.84 -20.34 -9.23
C HIS A 170 5.27 -19.17 -10.12
N SER A 171 5.23 -19.43 -11.42
CA SER A 171 5.32 -18.42 -12.46
C SER A 171 4.06 -17.53 -12.52
N LYS A 172 3.91 -16.76 -13.59
CA LYS A 172 2.75 -15.91 -13.79
C LYS A 172 1.52 -16.78 -14.04
N ILE A 173 0.37 -16.36 -13.50
CA ILE A 173 -0.93 -16.96 -13.84
C ILE A 173 -1.21 -16.74 -15.34
N GLU A 174 -1.54 -17.82 -16.03
CA GLU A 174 -1.92 -17.85 -17.44
C GLU A 174 -3.42 -17.59 -17.61
N TYR A 175 -4.27 -18.28 -16.84
CA TYR A 175 -5.73 -18.21 -16.96
C TYR A 175 -6.45 -18.59 -15.65
N CYS A 176 -7.60 -17.98 -15.37
CA CYS A 176 -8.49 -18.40 -14.28
C CYS A 176 -9.78 -19.00 -14.86
N HIS A 177 -10.01 -20.29 -14.64
CA HIS A 177 -11.12 -21.04 -15.22
C HIS A 177 -12.43 -20.86 -14.45
N GLU A 178 -13.57 -20.95 -15.15
CA GLU A 178 -14.92 -20.84 -14.55
C GLU A 178 -15.25 -21.99 -13.57
N ASN A 179 -14.49 -23.09 -13.62
CA ASN A 179 -14.62 -24.23 -12.70
C ASN A 179 -13.87 -24.04 -11.36
N GLY A 180 -13.18 -22.91 -11.17
CA GLY A 180 -12.41 -22.62 -9.94
C GLY A 180 -10.90 -22.88 -10.06
N GLU A 181 -10.42 -23.45 -11.17
CA GLU A 181 -8.99 -23.72 -11.36
C GLU A 181 -8.20 -22.48 -11.82
N VAL A 182 -6.96 -22.37 -11.37
CA VAL A 182 -6.00 -21.33 -11.74
C VAL A 182 -4.82 -21.99 -12.43
N ALA A 183 -4.61 -21.66 -13.70
CA ALA A 183 -3.51 -22.16 -14.52
C ALA A 183 -2.31 -21.19 -14.47
N PHE A 184 -1.10 -21.74 -14.38
CA PHE A 184 0.16 -21.00 -14.33
C PHE A 184 1.02 -21.32 -15.55
N GLU A 185 1.85 -20.36 -16.00
CA GLU A 185 2.74 -20.54 -17.16
C GLU A 185 3.82 -21.64 -16.95
N ASP A 186 3.95 -22.16 -15.73
CA ASP A 186 4.83 -23.29 -15.39
C ASP A 186 4.15 -24.66 -15.56
N GLY A 187 2.88 -24.67 -16.01
CA GLY A 187 2.09 -25.88 -16.23
C GLY A 187 1.29 -26.34 -15.00
N ALA A 188 1.41 -25.67 -13.85
CA ALA A 188 0.58 -25.99 -12.70
C ALA A 188 -0.88 -25.58 -12.93
N LEU A 189 -1.81 -26.40 -12.43
CA LEU A 189 -3.25 -26.14 -12.45
C LEU A 189 -3.80 -26.42 -11.05
N ILE A 190 -4.29 -25.38 -10.38
CA ILE A 190 -4.65 -25.43 -8.96
C ILE A 190 -6.11 -25.04 -8.78
N ALA A 191 -6.91 -25.94 -8.20
CA ALA A 191 -8.26 -25.60 -7.72
C ALA A 191 -8.13 -24.74 -6.46
N ALA A 192 -8.45 -23.45 -6.57
CA ALA A 192 -8.26 -22.47 -5.50
C ALA A 192 -9.59 -21.95 -4.97
N ASP A 193 -9.62 -21.60 -3.68
CA ASP A 193 -10.79 -21.01 -3.03
C ASP A 193 -10.71 -19.47 -3.02
N VAL A 194 -9.49 -18.93 -2.88
CA VAL A 194 -9.25 -17.48 -2.72
C VAL A 194 -8.07 -17.02 -3.56
N ILE A 195 -8.23 -15.87 -4.22
CA ILE A 195 -7.15 -15.09 -4.82
C ILE A 195 -6.93 -13.81 -4.01
N ILE A 196 -5.68 -13.55 -3.60
CA ILE A 196 -5.28 -12.32 -2.92
C ILE A 196 -4.33 -11.54 -3.84
N HIS A 197 -4.75 -10.33 -4.23
CA HIS A 197 -3.94 -9.41 -5.01
C HIS A 197 -2.96 -8.66 -4.09
N CYS A 198 -1.69 -9.06 -4.16
CA CYS A 198 -0.55 -8.39 -3.54
C CYS A 198 0.22 -7.58 -4.60
N THR A 199 -0.52 -6.85 -5.43
CA THR A 199 -0.03 -6.17 -6.65
C THR A 199 0.31 -4.69 -6.44
N GLY A 200 0.37 -4.27 -5.18
CA GLY A 200 0.79 -2.94 -4.76
C GLY A 200 -0.33 -1.90 -4.84
N TYR A 201 0.05 -0.64 -4.84
CA TYR A 201 -0.86 0.48 -4.73
C TYR A 201 -0.66 1.47 -5.88
N LYS A 202 -1.65 2.35 -6.06
CA LYS A 202 -1.58 3.51 -6.93
C LYS A 202 -1.24 4.73 -6.10
N CYS A 203 -0.37 5.57 -6.64
CA CYS A 203 -0.23 6.93 -6.12
C CYS A 203 -1.42 7.75 -6.62
N ASP A 204 -2.06 8.51 -5.75
CA ASP A 204 -3.27 9.25 -6.08
C ASP A 204 -3.40 10.50 -5.20
N PHE A 205 -3.87 11.58 -5.82
CA PHE A 205 -4.06 12.89 -5.19
C PHE A 205 -5.39 13.50 -5.66
N PRO A 206 -6.53 12.86 -5.34
CA PRO A 206 -7.83 13.23 -5.92
C PRO A 206 -8.27 14.64 -5.52
N PHE A 207 -7.74 15.16 -4.41
CA PHE A 207 -7.99 16.51 -3.91
C PHE A 207 -7.14 17.59 -4.58
N LEU A 208 -6.06 17.26 -5.31
CA LEU A 208 -5.06 18.23 -5.73
C LEU A 208 -5.28 18.70 -7.18
N GLU A 209 -5.68 19.96 -7.34
CA GLU A 209 -5.91 20.60 -8.64
C GLU A 209 -4.68 21.43 -9.04
N THR A 210 -3.87 20.88 -9.95
CA THR A 210 -2.68 21.57 -10.49
C THR A 210 -2.80 21.97 -11.96
N ASN A 211 -3.99 21.85 -12.57
CA ASN A 211 -4.23 22.11 -13.99
C ASN A 211 -3.25 21.36 -14.93
N GLY A 212 -2.87 20.14 -14.56
CA GLY A 212 -1.96 19.29 -15.33
C GLY A 212 -0.47 19.55 -15.11
N ILE A 213 -0.09 20.47 -14.21
CA ILE A 213 1.32 20.71 -13.88
C ILE A 213 1.93 19.50 -13.16
N VAL A 214 1.18 18.86 -12.26
CA VAL A 214 1.57 17.61 -11.61
C VAL A 214 0.65 16.51 -12.12
N MET A 215 1.25 15.45 -12.67
CA MET A 215 0.52 14.27 -13.13
C MET A 215 1.07 13.02 -12.47
N VAL A 216 0.20 12.00 -12.38
CA VAL A 216 0.59 10.65 -12.00
C VAL A 216 0.43 9.75 -13.21
N ASP A 217 1.55 9.26 -13.73
CA ASP A 217 1.57 8.31 -14.86
C ASP A 217 2.32 7.05 -14.45
N GLU A 218 1.68 5.90 -14.55
CA GLU A 218 2.22 4.60 -14.10
C GLU A 218 2.90 4.63 -12.71
N ASN A 219 2.29 5.30 -11.72
CA ASN A 219 2.83 5.56 -10.36
C ASN A 219 4.04 6.49 -10.28
N ARG A 220 4.41 7.16 -11.38
CA ARG A 220 5.38 8.26 -11.37
C ARG A 220 4.64 9.57 -11.16
N VAL A 221 4.89 10.20 -10.02
CA VAL A 221 4.45 11.58 -9.76
C VAL A 221 5.45 12.54 -10.38
N GLY A 222 5.00 13.44 -11.24
CA GLY A 222 5.94 14.34 -11.90
C GLY A 222 5.34 15.44 -12.75
N PRO A 223 6.22 16.33 -13.24
CA PRO A 223 7.66 16.38 -12.94
C PRO A 223 7.95 16.87 -11.51
N LEU A 224 8.86 16.20 -10.78
CA LEU A 224 9.31 16.60 -9.43
C LEU A 224 10.84 16.69 -9.37
N CYS A 225 11.38 17.87 -9.03
CA CYS A 225 12.78 18.05 -8.69
C CYS A 225 13.08 17.35 -7.36
N LYS A 226 14.11 16.49 -7.36
CA LYS A 226 14.52 15.67 -6.20
C LYS A 226 13.38 14.87 -5.56
N HIS A 227 12.35 14.53 -6.34
CA HIS A 227 11.13 13.85 -5.86
C HIS A 227 10.32 14.66 -4.83
N VAL A 228 10.53 15.97 -4.73
CA VAL A 228 9.89 16.86 -3.73
C VAL A 228 9.11 17.99 -4.39
N PHE A 229 9.73 18.75 -5.30
CA PHE A 229 9.17 20.03 -5.77
C PHE A 229 8.74 19.97 -7.24
N PRO A 230 7.49 20.29 -7.60
CA PRO A 230 7.12 20.58 -8.98
C PRO A 230 7.82 21.87 -9.43
N PRO A 231 8.65 21.86 -10.49
CA PRO A 231 9.45 23.03 -10.85
C PRO A 231 8.65 24.33 -11.09
N GLN A 232 7.42 24.21 -11.62
CA GLN A 232 6.56 25.37 -11.90
C GLN A 232 5.81 25.90 -10.67
N LEU A 233 5.67 25.09 -9.62
CA LEU A 233 4.95 25.44 -8.39
C LEU A 233 5.89 25.53 -7.18
N ALA A 234 7.21 25.45 -7.39
CA ALA A 234 8.17 25.56 -6.33
C ALA A 234 8.32 27.03 -5.88
N PRO A 235 8.46 27.31 -4.56
CA PRO A 235 8.42 26.37 -3.44
C PRO A 235 7.02 26.19 -2.82
N THR A 236 5.96 26.75 -3.43
CA THR A 236 4.62 26.83 -2.81
C THR A 236 3.86 25.51 -2.79
N LEU A 237 4.26 24.52 -3.59
CA LEU A 237 3.80 23.14 -3.50
C LEU A 237 4.99 22.19 -3.37
N SER A 238 4.90 21.24 -2.45
CA SER A 238 5.90 20.18 -2.26
C SER A 238 5.28 18.87 -1.81
N PHE A 239 6.03 17.79 -1.95
CA PHE A 239 5.61 16.43 -1.59
C PHE A 239 6.64 15.77 -0.68
N VAL A 240 6.17 15.02 0.31
CA VAL A 240 7.01 14.20 1.20
C VAL A 240 6.54 12.74 1.10
N GLY A 241 7.49 11.81 1.04
CA GLY A 241 7.19 10.37 1.01
C GLY A 241 6.77 9.82 -0.35
N ILE A 242 7.23 10.42 -1.47
CA ILE A 242 7.01 9.90 -2.83
C ILE A 242 7.91 8.70 -3.19
N PRO A 243 9.20 8.67 -2.82
CA PRO A 243 10.07 7.53 -3.14
C PRO A 243 9.56 6.22 -2.54
N SER A 244 9.72 5.12 -3.28
CA SER A 244 9.38 3.77 -2.83
C SER A 244 10.64 2.93 -2.59
N GLN A 245 10.52 1.86 -1.79
CA GLN A 245 11.65 1.00 -1.38
C GLN A 245 12.77 1.77 -0.66
N VAL A 246 12.36 2.62 0.29
CA VAL A 246 13.26 3.47 1.09
C VAL A 246 13.23 3.10 2.56
N LEU A 247 14.22 3.60 3.31
CA LEU A 247 14.10 3.76 4.76
C LEU A 247 13.17 4.96 4.99
N CYS A 248 11.99 4.71 5.57
CA CYS A 248 10.92 5.71 5.62
C CYS A 248 11.16 6.86 6.61
N PHE A 249 11.92 6.59 7.68
CA PHE A 249 12.22 7.50 8.79
C PHE A 249 13.72 7.58 8.97
#